data_AF-A0A642C8X5-F1
#
_entry.id   AF-A0A642C8X5-F1
#
_cell.length_a   1.000
_cell.length_b   1.000
_cell.length_c   1.000
_cell.angle_alpha   90.00
_cell.angle_beta   90.00
_cell.angle_gamma   90.00
#
_symmetry.space_group_name_H-M   'P 1'
#
loop_
_entity.id
_entity.type
_entity.pdbx_description
1 polymer ?
#
loop_
_entity_poly.entity_id
_entity_poly.type
_entity_poly.pdbx_seq_one_letter_code
_entity_poly.pdbx_strand_id
1 'polypeptide(L)'
;AASGCHMVLFTTGRGTPFGTFVPTMKISTNSTLAKNKPGWIDFNAGVIVENEPMEKTCERFIEYVIKVASGEFVNNEKKGYREIAIFKTGVTL
;
A
#
# COMPACT_ATOMS: atom_id res chain seq x y z
N ALA A 1 5.78 -4.75 -10.57
CA ALA A 1 5.61 -3.60 -11.48
C ALA A 1 6.20 -3.91 -12.86
N ALA A 2 7.51 -4.19 -12.97
CA ALA A 2 8.13 -4.58 -14.24
C ALA A 2 7.52 -5.85 -14.89
N SER A 3 6.94 -6.74 -14.09
CA SER A 3 6.20 -7.92 -14.55
C SER A 3 4.79 -7.65 -15.14
N GLY A 4 4.39 -6.38 -15.26
CA GLY A 4 3.08 -6.00 -15.82
C GLY A 4 1.92 -5.95 -14.82
N CYS A 5 2.18 -5.99 -13.51
CA CYS A 5 1.11 -5.80 -12.52
C CYS A 5 0.60 -4.34 -12.52
N HIS A 6 -0.73 -4.17 -12.46
CA HIS A 6 -1.37 -2.84 -12.49
C HIS A 6 -1.39 -2.15 -11.10
N MET A 7 -1.16 -2.90 -10.03
CA MET A 7 -1.17 -2.41 -8.64
C MET A 7 -0.23 -3.27 -7.79
N VAL A 8 0.28 -2.71 -6.69
CA VAL A 8 1.00 -3.42 -5.63
C VAL A 8 0.27 -3.21 -4.30
N LEU A 9 -0.07 -4.30 -3.61
CA LEU A 9 -0.55 -4.29 -2.24
C LEU A 9 0.65 -4.52 -1.31
N PHE A 10 1.01 -3.51 -0.52
CA PHE A 10 2.23 -3.53 0.30
C PHE A 10 1.87 -3.45 1.78
N THR A 11 2.04 -4.55 2.50
CA THR A 11 1.83 -4.59 3.95
C THR A 11 3.04 -4.04 4.69
N THR A 12 2.82 -3.27 5.76
CA THR A 12 3.91 -2.70 6.57
C THR A 12 3.51 -2.53 8.03
N GLY A 13 4.41 -2.92 8.93
CA GLY A 13 4.29 -2.61 10.37
C GLY A 13 5.17 -1.45 10.83
N ARG A 14 6.07 -0.95 9.96
CA ARG A 14 7.07 0.09 10.30
C ARG A 14 6.92 1.37 9.48
N GLY A 15 6.05 1.37 8.47
CA GLY A 15 5.80 2.55 7.63
C GLY A 15 6.91 2.80 6.63
N THR A 16 7.43 1.76 5.97
CA THR A 16 8.41 1.91 4.89
C THR A 16 7.87 2.88 3.83
N PRO A 17 8.62 3.92 3.44
CA PRO A 17 8.19 4.90 2.43
C PRO A 17 8.28 4.34 1.00
N PHE A 18 7.92 3.06 0.81
CA PHE A 18 7.93 2.42 -0.50
C PHE A 18 6.80 2.96 -1.39
N GLY A 19 7.11 3.16 -2.67
CA GLY A 19 6.15 3.57 -3.69
C GLY A 19 6.73 3.34 -5.08
N THR A 20 5.95 2.72 -5.96
CA THR A 20 6.41 2.42 -7.33
C THR A 20 5.71 3.31 -8.36
N PHE A 21 6.04 3.14 -9.64
CA PHE A 21 5.36 3.82 -10.75
C PHE A 21 3.92 3.31 -11.02
N VAL A 22 3.50 2.20 -10.40
CA VAL A 22 2.09 1.76 -10.36
C VAL A 22 1.47 2.05 -8.98
N PRO A 23 0.13 2.16 -8.86
CA PRO A 23 -0.55 2.29 -7.57
C PRO A 23 0.02 1.33 -6.53
N THR A 24 0.55 1.87 -5.43
CA THR A 24 1.19 1.09 -4.36
C THR A 24 0.41 1.31 -3.06
N MET A 25 -0.65 0.53 -2.87
CA MET A 25 -1.52 0.62 -1.70
C MET A 25 -0.78 0.12 -0.46
N LYS A 26 -0.56 1.01 0.50
CA LYS A 26 0.13 0.71 1.75
C LYS A 26 -0.86 0.33 2.86
N ILE A 27 -0.69 -0.89 3.36
CA ILE A 27 -1.57 -1.53 4.33
C ILE A 27 -0.85 -1.62 5.67
N SER A 28 -1.31 -0.90 6.68
CA SER A 28 -0.74 -0.96 8.02
C SER A 28 -1.21 -2.19 8.77
N THR A 29 -0.29 -2.87 9.45
CA THR A 29 -0.61 -3.99 10.34
C THR A 29 -1.01 -3.56 11.75
N ASN A 30 -0.94 -2.26 12.08
CA ASN A 30 -1.35 -1.73 13.38
C ASN A 30 -1.96 -0.33 13.25
N SER A 31 -2.96 -0.04 14.08
CA SER A 31 -3.70 1.24 14.02
C SER A 31 -2.87 2.43 14.46
N THR A 32 -1.91 2.25 15.37
CA THR A 32 -0.98 3.30 15.79
C THR A 32 -0.22 3.89 14.61
N LEU A 33 0.34 3.05 13.73
CA LEU A 33 1.04 3.49 12.53
C LEU A 33 0.10 4.20 11.56
N ALA A 34 -1.11 3.65 11.34
CA ALA A 34 -2.11 4.26 10.46
C ALA A 34 -2.50 5.67 10.94
N LYS A 35 -2.73 5.82 12.25
CA LYS A 35 -3.08 7.10 12.88
C LYS A 35 -1.94 8.12 12.84
N ASN A 36 -0.70 7.67 13.06
CA ASN A 36 0.47 8.56 13.10
C ASN A 36 0.97 8.97 11.71
N LYS A 37 0.68 8.17 10.67
CA LYS A 37 1.14 8.41 9.29
C LYS A 37 0.00 8.29 8.26
N PRO A 38 -1.09 9.08 8.40
CA PRO A 38 -2.26 8.98 7.52
C PRO A 38 -1.95 9.32 6.05
N GLY A 39 -0.94 10.16 5.81
CA GLY A 39 -0.48 10.46 4.46
C GLY A 39 0.41 9.37 3.83
N TRP A 40 0.76 8.31 4.56
CA TRP A 40 1.54 7.18 4.02
C TRP A 40 0.75 5.89 3.99
N ILE A 41 -0.18 5.69 4.92
CA ILE A 41 -0.99 4.49 5.04
C ILE A 41 -2.32 4.70 4.34
N ASP A 42 -2.65 3.81 3.41
CA ASP A 42 -3.89 3.83 2.65
C ASP A 42 -4.99 3.01 3.34
N PHE A 43 -4.62 1.89 3.98
CA PHE A 43 -5.56 1.01 4.68
C PHE A 43 -5.04 0.57 6.04
N ASN A 44 -5.90 0.53 7.06
CA ASN A 44 -5.55 0.04 8.39
C ASN A 44 -6.14 -1.36 8.62
N ALA A 45 -5.30 -2.40 8.58
CA ALA A 45 -5.69 -3.77 8.93
C ALA A 45 -5.47 -4.08 10.42
N GLY A 46 -4.87 -3.14 11.18
CA GLY A 46 -4.67 -3.28 12.62
C GLY A 46 -5.97 -3.42 13.42
N VAL A 47 -7.11 -2.99 12.85
CA VAL A 47 -8.43 -3.10 13.48
C VAL A 47 -8.84 -4.56 13.78
N ILE A 48 -8.28 -5.54 13.06
CA ILE A 48 -8.54 -6.97 13.29
C ILE A 48 -8.10 -7.39 14.70
N VAL A 49 -6.95 -6.89 15.17
CA VAL A 49 -6.48 -7.16 16.54
C VAL A 49 -7.11 -6.23 17.58
N GLU A 50 -7.97 -5.30 17.16
CA GLU A 50 -8.72 -4.35 17.99
C GLU A 50 -10.22 -4.69 18.07
N ASN A 51 -10.59 -5.94 17.75
CA ASN A 51 -11.94 -6.52 17.80
C ASN A 51 -12.85 -6.23 16.59
N GLU A 52 -12.35 -5.70 15.47
CA GLU A 52 -13.11 -5.74 14.22
C GLU A 52 -13.07 -7.17 13.63
N PRO A 53 -14.22 -7.79 13.31
CA PRO A 53 -14.24 -9.08 12.64
C PRO A 53 -13.43 -9.05 11.33
N MET A 54 -12.68 -10.12 11.08
CA MET A 54 -11.84 -10.21 9.88
C MET A 54 -12.68 -10.10 8.61
N GLU A 55 -13.86 -10.71 8.60
CA GLU A 55 -14.80 -10.69 7.47
C GLU A 55 -15.17 -9.26 7.09
N LYS A 56 -15.52 -8.45 8.09
CA LYS A 56 -15.87 -7.02 7.90
C LYS A 56 -14.67 -6.20 7.42
N THR A 57 -13.48 -6.47 7.96
CA THR A 57 -12.25 -5.79 7.49
C THR A 57 -11.95 -6.17 6.04
N CYS A 58 -12.12 -7.45 5.68
CA CYS A 58 -11.93 -7.97 4.34
C CYS A 58 -12.91 -7.38 3.32
N GLU A 59 -14.18 -7.21 3.66
CA GLU A 59 -15.17 -6.54 2.81
C GLU A 59 -14.72 -5.11 2.44
N ARG A 60 -14.38 -4.30 3.45
CA ARG A 60 -13.84 -2.94 3.26
C ARG A 60 -12.54 -2.94 2.46
N PHE A 61 -11.68 -3.92 2.68
CA PHE A 61 -10.42 -4.05 1.97
C PHE A 61 -10.64 -4.31 0.48
N ILE A 62 -11.51 -5.27 0.15
CA ILE A 62 -11.86 -5.60 -1.24
C ILE A 62 -12.52 -4.41 -1.93
N GLU A 63 -13.47 -3.75 -1.28
CA GLU A 63 -14.09 -2.54 -1.81
C GLU A 63 -13.05 -1.46 -2.13
N TYR A 64 -12.08 -1.26 -1.23
CA TYR A 64 -11.03 -0.27 -1.45
C TYR A 64 -10.09 -0.66 -2.59
N VAL A 65 -9.73 -1.94 -2.71
CA VAL A 65 -8.93 -2.46 -3.85
C VAL A 65 -9.67 -2.20 -5.16
N ILE A 66 -10.99 -2.45 -5.23
CA ILE A 66 -11.81 -2.17 -6.41
C ILE A 66 -11.81 -0.68 -6.75
N LYS A 67 -11.95 0.20 -5.75
CA LYS A 67 -11.91 1.66 -5.97
C LYS A 67 -10.57 2.10 -6.55
N VAL A 68 -9.45 1.61 -6.02
CA VAL A 68 -8.12 1.95 -6.55
C VAL A 68 -7.94 1.38 -7.96
N ALA A 69 -8.39 0.15 -8.22
CA ALA A 69 -8.38 -0.43 -9.56
C ALA A 69 -9.25 0.37 -10.55
N SER A 70 -10.28 1.07 -10.04
CA SER A 70 -11.17 1.95 -10.80
C SER A 70 -10.64 3.38 -10.95
N GLY A 71 -9.44 3.67 -10.45
CA GLY A 71 -8.77 4.97 -10.60
C GLY A 71 -8.73 5.86 -9.36
N GLU A 72 -9.18 5.39 -8.19
CA GLU A 72 -8.93 6.12 -6.95
C GLU A 72 -7.43 6.13 -6.63
N PHE A 73 -6.83 7.32 -6.51
CA PHE A 73 -5.40 7.42 -6.23
C PHE A 73 -5.07 6.98 -4.80
N VAL A 74 -3.96 6.26 -4.65
CA VAL A 74 -3.35 5.97 -3.34
C VAL A 74 -2.31 7.03 -2.96
N ASN A 75 -1.87 7.00 -1.70
CA ASN A 75 -0.99 8.01 -1.11
C ASN A 75 0.34 8.19 -1.86
N ASN A 76 0.91 7.13 -2.45
CA ASN A 76 2.13 7.29 -3.25
C ASN A 76 1.86 8.10 -4.53
N GLU A 77 0.73 7.87 -5.19
CA GLU A 77 0.34 8.60 -6.40
C GLU A 77 0.01 10.06 -6.10
N LYS A 78 -0.76 10.32 -5.03
CA LYS A 78 -1.10 11.68 -4.57
C LYS A 78 0.14 12.54 -4.30
N LYS A 79 1.24 11.91 -3.89
CA LYS A 79 2.51 12.58 -3.56
C LYS A 79 3.53 12.55 -4.69
N GLY A 80 3.22 11.91 -5.81
CA GLY A 80 4.13 11.77 -6.95
C GLY A 80 5.31 10.82 -6.69
N TYR A 81 5.23 9.92 -5.71
CA TYR A 81 6.27 8.93 -5.45
C TYR A 81 6.21 7.81 -6.49
N ARG A 82 7.25 7.73 -7.33
CA ARG A 82 7.36 6.82 -8.47
C ARG A 82 8.75 6.19 -8.54
N GLU A 83 9.22 5.64 -7.44
CA GLU A 83 10.56 5.05 -7.38
C GLU A 83 10.61 3.71 -8.15
N ILE A 84 11.74 3.42 -8.77
CA ILE A 84 12.01 2.12 -9.37
C ILE A 84 13.46 1.75 -9.08
N ALA A 85 13.65 0.55 -8.53
CA ALA A 85 14.95 -0.10 -8.47
C ALA A 85 14.93 -1.23 -9.49
N ILE A 86 15.71 -1.08 -10.56
CA ILE A 86 15.87 -2.14 -11.56
C ILE A 86 16.95 -3.08 -11.05
N PHE A 87 16.58 -4.34 -10.81
CA PHE A 87 17.54 -5.38 -10.48
C PHE A 87 18.43 -5.63 -11.69
N LYS A 88 19.70 -5.25 -11.58
CA LYS A 88 20.73 -5.50 -12.60
C LYS A 88 21.64 -6.63 -12.12
N THR A 89 21.93 -7.58 -13.00
CA THR A 89 23.03 -8.53 -12.83
C THR A 89 24.26 -7.99 -13.57
N GLY A 90 25.27 -7.50 -12.85
CA GLY A 90 26.52 -6.98 -13.41
C GLY A 90 27.11 -5.81 -12.63
N VAL A 91 28.34 -5.41 -12.95
CA VAL A 91 29.04 -4.31 -12.27
C VAL A 91 28.36 -2.97 -12.55
N THR A 92 28.24 -2.13 -11.53
CA THR A 92 27.90 -0.70 -11.67
C THR A 92 29.22 0.05 -11.83
N LEU A 93 29.52 0.55 -13.03
CA LEU A 93 30.63 1.46 -13.29
C LEU A 93 30.20 2.89 -13.03
#